data_AF-A0A2E6JH25-F1
#
_entry.id   AF-A0A2E6JH25-F1
#
_cell.length_a   1.000
_cell.length_b   1.000
_cell.length_c   1.000
_cell.angle_alpha   90.00
_cell.angle_beta   90.00
_cell.angle_gamma   90.00
#
_symmetry.space_group_name_H-M   'P 1'
#
loop_
_entity.id
_entity.type
_entity.pdbx_description
1 polymer ?
#
loop_
_entity_poly.entity_id
_entity_poly.type
_entity_poly.pdbx_seq_one_letter_code
_entity_poly.pdbx_strand_id
1 'polypeptide(L)'
;MKFFIAAPFGNYIKFKFRDNVIPVTGSWTLHYRSGFLGRIVRILKTMRYDRKRHGWLNKLGLPNEGIEVGLKKTNSSEIMSIAAIEDSDFNKLFKLIPLDQSLEINFSCPNLDEKSPLSWNDASIFNKSPSNRKYCIAKIAPTTTIDQLTFLIDNLGFKQIHCCNTLPVKEGGLSGKSLIPYVNNLISIIREKWGDEIVIIAGGGITDKNDIKNYLSRGANHISLGTICFKPWKIKILIQ
;
A
#
# COMPACT_ATOMS: atom_id res chain seq x y z
N MET A 1 -14.34 4.03 11.07
CA MET A 1 -13.00 4.16 10.44
C MET A 1 -12.09 3.03 10.92
N LYS A 2 -11.17 2.55 10.08
CA LYS A 2 -10.09 1.61 10.42
C LYS A 2 -8.73 2.26 10.17
N PHE A 3 -7.72 1.80 10.91
CA PHE A 3 -6.32 2.19 10.76
C PHE A 3 -5.50 1.03 10.20
N PHE A 4 -4.78 1.26 9.12
CA PHE A 4 -3.94 0.27 8.46
C PHE A 4 -2.49 0.56 8.84
N ILE A 5 -1.74 -0.44 9.30
CA ILE A 5 -0.29 -0.31 9.47
C ILE A 5 0.34 -0.72 8.15
N ALA A 6 0.79 0.28 7.38
CA ALA A 6 1.21 0.07 6.00
C ALA A 6 2.39 -0.91 5.90
N ALA A 7 2.40 -1.73 4.85
CA ALA A 7 3.57 -2.53 4.49
C ALA A 7 4.80 -1.62 4.26
N PRO A 8 6.00 -1.99 4.74
CA PRO A 8 6.35 -3.24 5.42
C PRO A 8 6.23 -3.20 6.95
N PHE A 9 5.73 -2.12 7.55
CA PHE A 9 5.66 -1.96 9.01
C PHE A 9 4.69 -2.96 9.67
N GLY A 10 3.61 -3.34 8.98
CA GLY A 10 2.64 -4.32 9.49
C GLY A 10 3.21 -5.74 9.66
N ASN A 11 4.41 -6.02 9.10
CA ASN A 11 5.14 -7.25 9.43
C ASN A 11 5.58 -7.29 10.91
N TYR A 12 5.79 -6.13 11.55
CA TYR A 12 6.42 -6.01 12.86
C TYR A 12 5.54 -5.30 13.90
N ILE A 13 4.76 -4.29 13.48
CA ILE A 13 3.92 -3.49 14.36
C ILE A 13 2.48 -4.01 14.26
N LYS A 14 2.05 -4.74 15.28
CA LYS A 14 0.72 -5.36 15.36
C LYS A 14 0.05 -5.00 16.69
N PHE A 15 -1.17 -4.48 16.64
CA PHE A 15 -1.96 -4.12 17.82
C PHE A 15 -3.06 -5.18 18.06
N LYS A 16 -2.66 -6.36 18.56
CA LYS A 16 -3.53 -7.56 18.64
C LYS A 16 -4.85 -7.36 19.40
N PHE A 17 -4.91 -6.41 20.32
CA PHE A 17 -6.09 -6.13 21.14
C PHE A 17 -6.93 -4.94 20.62
N ARG A 18 -6.74 -4.53 19.37
CA ARG A 18 -7.48 -3.40 18.76
C ARG A 18 -8.01 -3.76 17.38
N ASP A 19 -9.28 -4.12 17.32
CA ASP A 19 -9.97 -4.54 16.08
C ASP A 19 -10.13 -3.44 15.03
N ASN A 20 -9.87 -2.18 15.41
CA ASN A 20 -9.84 -1.05 14.48
C ASN A 20 -8.46 -0.85 13.82
N VAL A 21 -7.44 -1.63 14.19
CA VAL A 21 -6.09 -1.55 13.62
C VAL A 21 -5.75 -2.82 12.86
N ILE A 22 -5.47 -2.70 11.57
CA ILE A 22 -5.26 -3.82 10.65
C ILE A 22 -3.82 -3.78 10.12
N PRO A 23 -2.98 -4.76 10.48
CA PRO A 23 -1.64 -4.87 9.92
C PRO A 23 -1.67 -5.24 8.43
N VAL A 24 -0.83 -4.57 7.64
CA VAL A 24 -0.57 -4.93 6.23
C VAL A 24 0.85 -5.49 6.12
N THR A 25 0.99 -6.78 5.81
CA THR A 25 2.28 -7.47 5.64
C THR A 25 2.82 -7.30 4.22
N GLY A 26 4.11 -7.60 4.00
CA GLY A 26 4.73 -7.54 2.66
C GLY A 26 5.35 -6.18 2.31
N SER A 27 5.29 -5.69 1.07
CA SER A 27 4.69 -6.35 -0.10
C SER A 27 5.49 -7.58 -0.53
N TRP A 28 4.82 -8.72 -0.66
CA TRP A 28 5.40 -9.99 -1.06
C TRP A 28 5.40 -10.12 -2.59
N THR A 29 6.47 -10.68 -3.14
CA THR A 29 6.57 -11.00 -4.57
C THR A 29 6.46 -12.50 -4.76
N LEU A 30 6.21 -12.98 -5.98
CA LEU A 30 6.15 -14.41 -6.24
C LEU A 30 7.43 -15.13 -5.79
N HIS A 31 8.58 -14.61 -6.24
CA HIS A 31 9.88 -15.15 -5.89
C HIS A 31 10.62 -14.32 -4.84
N TYR A 32 11.61 -14.95 -4.22
CA TYR A 32 12.53 -14.31 -3.29
C TYR A 32 13.29 -13.15 -3.94
N ARG A 33 13.38 -12.02 -3.25
CA ARG A 33 14.17 -10.83 -3.66
C ARG A 33 15.24 -10.45 -2.65
N SER A 34 15.01 -10.69 -1.36
CA SER A 34 15.99 -10.48 -0.29
C SER A 34 15.52 -11.00 1.07
N GLY A 35 16.44 -11.61 1.80
CA GLY A 35 16.28 -11.97 3.21
C GLY A 35 16.53 -10.78 4.14
N PHE A 36 16.52 -11.07 5.44
CA PHE A 36 16.66 -10.07 6.50
C PHE A 36 17.94 -9.22 6.38
N LEU A 37 19.10 -9.86 6.19
CA LEU A 37 20.39 -9.15 6.08
C LEU A 37 20.43 -8.23 4.85
N GLY A 38 20.00 -8.73 3.69
CA GLY A 38 19.96 -7.93 2.46
C GLY A 38 19.00 -6.74 2.56
N ARG A 39 17.87 -6.90 3.26
CA ARG A 39 16.96 -5.80 3.59
C ARG A 39 17.63 -4.72 4.44
N ILE A 40 18.33 -5.12 5.51
CA ILE A 40 19.07 -4.18 6.37
C ILE A 40 20.11 -3.41 5.56
N VAL A 41 20.89 -4.10 4.73
CA VAL A 41 21.90 -3.46 3.89
C VAL A 41 21.28 -2.41 2.97
N ARG A 42 20.14 -2.71 2.33
CA ARG A 42 19.43 -1.73 1.47
C ARG A 42 18.87 -0.55 2.26
N ILE A 43 18.37 -0.76 3.48
CA ILE A 43 17.92 0.32 4.37
C ILE A 43 19.10 1.23 4.70
N LEU A 44 20.22 0.68 5.18
CA LEU A 44 21.41 1.44 5.54
C LEU A 44 21.99 2.21 4.34
N LYS A 45 21.96 1.61 3.14
CA LYS A 45 22.45 2.26 1.91
C LYS A 45 21.54 3.39 1.41
N THR A 46 20.22 3.23 1.48
CA THR A 46 19.30 4.10 0.71
C THR A 46 18.36 4.97 1.55
N MET A 47 18.09 4.59 2.81
CA MET A 47 17.10 5.29 3.62
C MET A 47 17.71 6.56 4.23
N ARG A 48 17.21 7.73 3.84
CA ARG A 48 17.70 9.03 4.34
C ARG A 48 16.52 9.96 4.63
N TYR A 49 16.61 10.73 5.71
CA TYR A 49 15.64 11.79 5.97
C TYR A 49 16.01 13.05 5.17
N ASP A 50 15.11 13.48 4.30
CA ASP A 50 15.20 14.73 3.55
C ASP A 50 14.56 15.85 4.38
N ARG A 51 15.41 16.70 4.96
CA ARG A 51 14.95 17.84 5.78
C ARG A 51 14.22 18.89 4.96
N LYS A 52 14.61 19.11 3.70
CA LYS A 52 14.01 20.13 2.83
C LYS A 52 12.58 19.75 2.45
N ARG A 53 12.34 18.46 2.20
CA ARG A 53 11.01 17.95 1.83
C ARG A 53 10.23 17.35 3.01
N HIS A 54 10.78 17.45 4.22
CA HIS A 54 10.20 16.92 5.47
C HIS A 54 9.75 15.45 5.37
N GLY A 55 10.59 14.60 4.79
CA GLY A 55 10.22 13.23 4.43
C GLY A 55 11.37 12.22 4.43
N TRP A 56 11.04 10.95 4.23
CA TRP A 56 12.04 9.89 4.12
C TRP A 56 12.18 9.41 2.69
N LEU A 57 13.39 9.47 2.16
CA LEU A 57 13.80 8.93 0.88
C LEU A 57 14.25 7.47 1.05
N ASN A 58 13.93 6.62 0.07
CA ASN A 58 14.43 5.24 0.02
C ASN A 58 14.43 4.66 -1.41
N LYS A 59 15.30 3.66 -1.66
CA LYS A 59 15.38 2.87 -2.90
C LYS A 59 15.47 1.38 -2.58
N LEU A 60 14.48 0.85 -1.86
CA LEU A 60 14.55 -0.52 -1.33
C LEU A 60 14.33 -1.60 -2.40
N GLY A 61 13.45 -1.36 -3.38
CA GLY A 61 13.19 -2.31 -4.49
C GLY A 61 12.58 -3.64 -4.03
N LEU A 62 11.62 -3.59 -3.10
CA LEU A 62 10.86 -4.75 -2.57
C LEU A 62 11.74 -5.91 -2.05
N PRO A 63 12.64 -5.70 -1.08
CA PRO A 63 13.50 -6.76 -0.53
C PRO A 63 12.71 -7.69 0.41
N ASN A 64 12.06 -8.70 -0.16
CA ASN A 64 11.19 -9.64 0.53
C ASN A 64 11.55 -11.10 0.23
N GLU A 65 11.05 -12.01 1.06
CA GLU A 65 11.43 -13.44 1.03
C GLU A 65 10.59 -14.28 0.07
N GLY A 66 9.64 -13.67 -0.65
CA GLY A 66 8.72 -14.36 -1.56
C GLY A 66 7.38 -14.73 -0.91
N ILE A 67 6.43 -15.17 -1.73
CA ILE A 67 5.03 -15.39 -1.33
C ILE A 67 4.88 -16.56 -0.35
N GLU A 68 5.69 -17.61 -0.46
CA GLU A 68 5.63 -18.75 0.46
C GLU A 68 5.87 -18.35 1.91
N VAL A 69 6.81 -17.42 2.13
CA VAL A 69 7.05 -16.84 3.45
C VAL A 69 5.92 -15.89 3.84
N GLY A 70 5.39 -15.13 2.88
CA GLY A 70 4.23 -14.25 3.08
C GLY A 70 2.99 -15.00 3.60
N LEU A 71 2.67 -16.16 3.01
CA LEU A 71 1.57 -17.04 3.40
C LEU A 71 1.72 -17.54 4.85
N LYS A 72 2.95 -17.84 5.28
CA LYS A 72 3.22 -18.29 6.66
C LYS A 72 3.19 -17.15 7.68
N LYS A 73 3.57 -15.93 7.28
CA LYS A 73 3.72 -14.77 8.18
C LYS A 73 2.47 -13.91 8.32
N THR A 74 1.50 -14.08 7.43
CA THR A 74 0.28 -13.26 7.39
C THR A 74 -0.87 -14.04 8.00
N ASN A 75 -1.49 -13.49 9.03
CA ASN A 75 -2.68 -14.11 9.63
C ASN A 75 -3.92 -13.82 8.77
N SER A 76 -4.96 -14.65 8.89
CA SER A 76 -6.23 -14.48 8.17
C SER A 76 -6.94 -13.15 8.48
N SER A 77 -6.72 -12.58 9.66
CA SER A 77 -7.24 -11.26 10.08
C SER A 77 -6.38 -10.07 9.61
N GLU A 78 -5.23 -10.33 9.01
CA GLU A 78 -4.31 -9.32 8.47
C GLU A 78 -4.48 -9.19 6.96
N ILE A 79 -3.86 -8.17 6.37
CA ILE A 79 -3.86 -7.96 4.92
C ILE A 79 -2.50 -8.31 4.36
N MET A 80 -2.49 -9.12 3.32
CA MET A 80 -1.29 -9.47 2.58
C MET A 80 -1.10 -8.49 1.42
N SER A 81 -0.10 -7.61 1.51
CA SER A 81 0.28 -6.80 0.35
C SER A 81 1.11 -7.65 -0.62
N ILE A 82 0.77 -7.62 -1.90
CA ILE A 82 1.47 -8.34 -2.96
C ILE A 82 1.88 -7.41 -4.09
N ALA A 83 2.95 -7.75 -4.80
CA ALA A 83 3.42 -7.04 -5.98
C ALA A 83 3.87 -8.03 -7.06
N ALA A 84 3.54 -7.74 -8.31
CA ALA A 84 4.04 -8.48 -9.46
C ALA A 84 5.43 -7.97 -9.87
N ILE A 85 6.28 -8.90 -10.29
CA ILE A 85 7.58 -8.66 -10.93
C ILE A 85 7.51 -8.84 -12.44
N GLU A 86 6.74 -9.84 -12.88
CA GLU A 86 6.47 -10.17 -14.28
C GLU A 86 4.95 -10.19 -14.53
N ASP A 87 4.51 -10.06 -15.78
CA ASP A 87 3.07 -10.01 -16.12
C ASP A 87 2.32 -11.25 -15.58
N SER A 88 2.93 -12.43 -15.70
CA SER A 88 2.34 -13.69 -15.25
C SER A 88 2.24 -13.87 -13.73
N ASP A 89 2.87 -12.98 -12.94
CA ASP A 89 2.97 -13.17 -11.49
C ASP A 89 1.61 -13.11 -10.81
N PHE A 90 0.71 -12.21 -11.22
CA PHE A 90 -0.61 -12.12 -10.60
C PHE A 90 -1.40 -13.42 -10.75
N ASN A 91 -1.36 -14.04 -11.92
CA ASN A 91 -1.97 -15.34 -12.17
C ASN A 91 -1.38 -16.45 -11.28
N LYS A 92 -0.05 -16.48 -11.11
CA LYS A 92 0.62 -17.46 -10.24
C LYS A 92 0.33 -17.20 -8.77
N LEU A 93 0.38 -15.94 -8.32
CA LEU A 93 0.04 -15.51 -6.97
C LEU A 93 -1.41 -15.86 -6.61
N PHE A 94 -2.36 -15.61 -7.52
CA PHE A 94 -3.77 -15.95 -7.31
C PHE A 94 -3.99 -17.44 -7.03
N LYS A 95 -3.28 -18.33 -7.74
CA LYS A 95 -3.35 -19.78 -7.52
C LYS A 95 -2.80 -20.22 -6.16
N LEU A 96 -1.86 -19.47 -5.59
CA LEU A 96 -1.19 -19.79 -4.33
C LEU A 96 -1.91 -19.22 -3.10
N ILE A 97 -2.61 -18.09 -3.25
CA ILE A 97 -3.18 -17.35 -2.12
C ILE A 97 -4.61 -17.83 -1.81
N PRO A 98 -4.89 -18.30 -0.58
CA PRO A 98 -6.24 -18.74 -0.16
C PRO A 98 -7.32 -17.71 -0.45
N LEU A 99 -8.48 -18.11 -0.97
CA LEU A 99 -9.57 -17.21 -1.44
C LEU A 99 -10.23 -16.35 -0.34
N ASP A 100 -9.89 -16.54 0.93
CA ASP A 100 -10.42 -15.80 2.08
C ASP A 100 -9.41 -14.81 2.68
N GLN A 101 -8.12 -14.93 2.35
CA GLN A 101 -7.07 -14.03 2.84
C GLN A 101 -7.30 -12.58 2.36
N SER A 102 -7.33 -11.58 3.23
CA SER A 102 -7.46 -10.19 2.74
C SER A 102 -6.20 -9.73 1.99
N LEU A 103 -6.35 -8.98 0.89
CA LEU A 103 -5.28 -8.58 -0.03
C LEU A 103 -5.17 -7.06 -0.22
N GLU A 104 -3.93 -6.60 -0.41
CA GLU A 104 -3.59 -5.32 -1.01
C GLU A 104 -2.69 -5.58 -2.22
N ILE A 105 -3.10 -5.13 -3.41
CA ILE A 105 -2.32 -5.25 -4.64
C ILE A 105 -1.61 -3.94 -4.89
N ASN A 106 -0.28 -3.99 -4.91
CA ASN A 106 0.57 -2.83 -5.04
C ASN A 106 0.86 -2.53 -6.52
N PHE A 107 0.11 -1.59 -7.11
CA PHE A 107 0.28 -1.09 -8.48
C PHE A 107 1.26 0.08 -8.60
N SER A 108 1.84 0.49 -7.48
CA SER A 108 2.53 1.77 -7.35
C SER A 108 4.06 1.68 -7.38
N CYS A 109 4.62 0.50 -7.63
CA CYS A 109 6.07 0.31 -7.75
C CYS A 109 6.50 0.51 -9.22
N PRO A 110 7.20 1.60 -9.56
CA PRO A 110 7.56 1.92 -10.95
C PRO A 110 8.85 1.23 -11.44
N ASN A 111 9.33 0.17 -10.78
CA ASN A 111 10.75 -0.24 -10.88
C ASN A 111 10.98 -1.66 -11.41
N LEU A 112 10.42 -2.01 -12.57
CA LEU A 112 10.71 -3.28 -13.24
C LEU A 112 10.92 -3.12 -14.74
N ASP A 113 11.61 -2.03 -15.10
CA ASP A 113 11.90 -1.55 -16.45
C ASP A 113 10.81 -0.65 -17.06
N GLU A 114 11.13 0.64 -17.19
CA GLU A 114 10.35 1.65 -17.93
C GLU A 114 10.11 1.26 -19.40
N LYS A 115 10.82 0.24 -19.89
CA LYS A 115 10.72 -0.26 -21.27
C LYS A 115 9.52 -1.16 -21.50
N SER A 116 8.93 -1.73 -20.44
CA SER A 116 7.79 -2.66 -20.55
C SER A 116 6.94 -2.59 -19.28
N PRO A 117 6.03 -1.60 -19.15
CA PRO A 117 5.16 -1.51 -17.99
C PRO A 117 4.31 -2.78 -17.88
N LEU A 118 4.25 -3.35 -16.68
CA LEU A 118 3.46 -4.55 -16.42
C LEU A 118 2.00 -4.32 -16.80
N SER A 119 1.42 -5.28 -17.51
CA SER A 119 0.00 -5.30 -17.78
C SER A 119 -0.76 -5.58 -16.48
N TRP A 120 -1.60 -4.64 -16.07
CA TRP A 120 -2.46 -4.81 -14.89
C TRP A 120 -3.70 -5.67 -15.18
N ASN A 121 -3.91 -6.10 -16.43
CA ASN A 121 -5.09 -6.87 -16.85
C ASN A 121 -5.31 -8.13 -15.98
N ASP A 122 -4.22 -8.85 -15.70
CA ASP A 122 -4.26 -10.08 -14.91
C ASP A 122 -4.70 -9.84 -13.48
N ALA A 123 -4.57 -8.62 -12.94
CA ALA A 123 -5.04 -8.32 -11.59
C ALA A 123 -6.58 -8.35 -11.46
N SER A 124 -7.33 -8.32 -12.57
CA SER A 124 -8.80 -8.46 -12.54
C SER A 124 -9.28 -9.78 -11.93
N ILE A 125 -8.46 -10.84 -11.97
CA ILE A 125 -8.80 -12.14 -11.38
C ILE A 125 -9.09 -12.02 -9.87
N PHE A 126 -8.45 -11.07 -9.17
CA PHE A 126 -8.65 -10.89 -7.73
C PHE A 126 -10.01 -10.27 -7.36
N ASN A 127 -10.68 -9.59 -8.29
CA ASN A 127 -12.01 -9.01 -8.06
C ASN A 127 -13.13 -9.79 -8.76
N LYS A 128 -12.84 -10.40 -9.92
CA LYS A 128 -13.85 -11.12 -10.73
C LYS A 128 -14.08 -12.54 -10.26
N SER A 129 -13.10 -13.17 -9.62
CA SER A 129 -13.28 -14.51 -9.08
C SER A 129 -14.03 -14.47 -7.74
N PRO A 130 -14.98 -15.40 -7.49
CA PRO A 130 -15.64 -15.51 -6.19
C PRO A 130 -14.63 -15.66 -5.06
N SER A 131 -14.75 -14.83 -4.02
CA SER A 131 -13.85 -14.85 -2.88
C SER A 131 -14.59 -14.40 -1.62
N ASN A 132 -14.12 -14.84 -0.46
CA ASN A 132 -14.65 -14.40 0.84
C ASN A 132 -13.73 -13.35 1.49
N ARG A 133 -12.82 -12.75 0.72
CA ARG A 133 -11.86 -11.76 1.22
C ARG A 133 -12.61 -10.50 1.66
N LYS A 134 -12.33 -10.04 2.88
CA LYS A 134 -12.88 -8.77 3.38
C LYS A 134 -12.30 -7.55 2.67
N TYR A 135 -11.01 -7.60 2.35
CA TYR A 135 -10.32 -6.54 1.63
C TYR A 135 -9.68 -7.07 0.35
N CYS A 136 -9.85 -6.31 -0.73
CA CYS A 136 -9.12 -6.43 -1.98
C CYS A 136 -8.80 -5.00 -2.46
N ILE A 137 -7.64 -4.50 -2.04
CA ILE A 137 -7.28 -3.08 -2.11
C ILE A 137 -6.32 -2.85 -3.27
N ALA A 138 -6.60 -1.89 -4.15
CA ALA A 138 -5.60 -1.39 -5.10
C ALA A 138 -4.81 -0.24 -4.46
N LYS A 139 -3.50 -0.44 -4.24
CA LYS A 139 -2.61 0.61 -3.74
C LYS A 139 -1.92 1.31 -4.90
N ILE A 140 -2.16 2.60 -5.00
CA ILE A 140 -1.78 3.43 -6.17
C ILE A 140 -0.65 4.40 -5.85
N ALA A 141 -0.05 4.95 -6.90
CA ALA A 141 0.99 5.97 -6.79
C ALA A 141 0.36 7.36 -6.56
N PRO A 142 1.09 8.32 -5.96
CA PRO A 142 0.61 9.70 -5.82
C PRO A 142 0.43 10.41 -7.17
N THR A 143 1.03 9.90 -8.24
CA THR A 143 0.97 10.43 -9.61
C THR A 143 -0.01 9.66 -10.50
N THR A 144 -0.85 8.78 -9.92
CA THR A 144 -1.81 7.99 -10.69
C THR A 144 -2.80 8.89 -11.42
N THR A 145 -3.00 8.65 -12.72
CA THR A 145 -3.88 9.46 -13.58
C THR A 145 -5.33 9.03 -13.46
N ILE A 146 -6.25 9.85 -13.98
CA ILE A 146 -7.67 9.50 -14.08
C ILE A 146 -7.85 8.23 -14.91
N ASP A 147 -7.18 8.09 -16.06
CA ASP A 147 -7.31 6.89 -16.90
C ASP A 147 -6.85 5.62 -16.17
N GLN A 148 -5.79 5.71 -15.36
CA GLN A 148 -5.35 4.60 -14.53
C GLN A 148 -6.38 4.28 -13.43
N LEU A 149 -7.01 5.29 -12.83
CA LEU A 149 -8.09 5.07 -11.86
C LEU A 149 -9.31 4.41 -12.52
N THR A 150 -9.76 4.93 -13.67
CA THR A 150 -10.83 4.34 -14.49
C THR A 150 -10.53 2.89 -14.81
N PHE A 151 -9.30 2.61 -15.28
CA PHE A 151 -8.90 1.24 -15.57
C PHE A 151 -8.96 0.33 -14.33
N LEU A 152 -8.45 0.76 -13.18
CA LEU A 152 -8.49 -0.03 -11.95
C LEU A 152 -9.93 -0.22 -11.43
N ILE A 153 -10.75 0.83 -11.45
CA ILE A 153 -12.08 0.83 -10.83
C ILE A 153 -13.12 0.22 -11.76
N ASP A 154 -13.21 0.71 -13.00
CA ASP A 154 -14.28 0.36 -13.92
C ASP A 154 -13.94 -0.93 -14.70
N ASN A 155 -12.70 -1.08 -15.17
CA ASN A 155 -12.31 -2.25 -15.99
C ASN A 155 -11.93 -3.46 -15.14
N LEU A 156 -11.15 -3.26 -14.07
CA LEU A 156 -10.72 -4.34 -13.17
C LEU A 156 -11.65 -4.56 -11.97
N GLY A 157 -12.55 -3.62 -11.68
CA GLY A 157 -13.57 -3.77 -10.63
C GLY A 157 -13.11 -3.48 -9.21
N PHE A 158 -11.99 -2.77 -8.99
CA PHE A 158 -11.56 -2.43 -7.62
C PHE A 158 -12.52 -1.42 -6.99
N LYS A 159 -13.06 -1.77 -5.82
CA LYS A 159 -13.90 -0.86 -5.02
C LYS A 159 -13.19 -0.32 -3.77
N GLN A 160 -11.94 -0.70 -3.53
CA GLN A 160 -11.14 -0.25 -2.39
C GLN A 160 -9.80 0.27 -2.89
N ILE A 161 -9.51 1.56 -2.68
CA ILE A 161 -8.32 2.23 -3.19
C ILE A 161 -7.49 2.78 -2.02
N HIS A 162 -6.19 2.48 -2.01
CA HIS A 162 -5.24 3.04 -1.06
C HIS A 162 -4.40 4.14 -1.72
N CYS A 163 -4.68 5.38 -1.34
CA CYS A 163 -3.96 6.58 -1.76
C CYS A 163 -3.02 7.02 -0.62
N CYS A 164 -1.71 6.78 -0.65
CA CYS A 164 -0.93 6.22 -1.75
C CYS A 164 0.42 5.64 -1.26
N ASN A 165 1.23 5.13 -2.19
CA ASN A 165 2.64 4.82 -1.93
C ASN A 165 3.53 6.09 -1.97
N THR A 166 4.85 5.91 -1.88
CA THR A 166 5.81 7.02 -1.87
C THR A 166 5.83 7.83 -3.18
N LEU A 167 6.12 9.12 -3.08
CA LEU A 167 6.26 10.04 -4.21
C LEU A 167 7.56 9.75 -4.97
N PRO A 168 7.52 9.42 -6.27
CA PRO A 168 8.74 9.25 -7.05
C PRO A 168 9.50 10.58 -7.17
N VAL A 169 10.76 10.55 -6.79
CA VAL A 169 11.73 11.64 -6.97
C VAL A 169 13.04 11.03 -7.50
N LYS A 170 13.97 11.85 -8.01
CA LYS A 170 15.25 11.40 -8.58
C LYS A 170 16.02 10.47 -7.62
N GLU A 171 15.97 10.78 -6.32
CA GLU A 171 16.68 10.03 -5.28
C GLU A 171 15.97 8.74 -4.84
N GLY A 172 14.72 8.49 -5.26
CA GLY A 172 13.95 7.29 -4.93
C GLY A 172 12.47 7.58 -4.63
N GLY A 173 11.90 6.85 -3.69
CA GLY A 173 10.57 7.12 -3.15
C GLY A 173 10.62 8.02 -1.92
N LEU A 174 9.94 9.17 -1.97
CA LEU A 174 9.77 10.10 -0.85
C LEU A 174 8.45 9.82 -0.11
N SER A 175 8.54 9.52 1.18
CA SER A 175 7.40 9.43 2.09
C SER A 175 7.35 10.64 3.04
N GLY A 176 6.22 10.89 3.68
CA GLY A 176 6.07 11.97 4.66
C GLY A 176 5.05 13.02 4.21
N LYS A 177 5.15 14.21 4.80
CA LYS A 177 4.15 15.29 4.66
C LYS A 177 3.96 15.76 3.21
N SER A 178 5.00 15.63 2.38
CA SER A 178 4.93 15.98 0.96
C SER A 178 3.87 15.19 0.18
N LEU A 179 3.39 14.06 0.70
CA LEU A 179 2.33 13.26 0.06
C LEU A 179 0.93 13.86 0.25
N ILE A 180 0.70 14.67 1.29
CA ILE A 180 -0.64 15.15 1.65
C ILE A 180 -1.36 15.83 0.47
N PRO A 181 -0.74 16.76 -0.29
CA PRO A 181 -1.41 17.40 -1.42
C PRO A 181 -1.84 16.40 -2.51
N TYR A 182 -0.99 15.42 -2.82
CA TYR A 182 -1.27 14.38 -3.83
C TYR A 182 -2.40 13.46 -3.38
N VAL A 183 -2.36 13.01 -2.12
CA VAL A 183 -3.42 12.17 -1.55
C VAL A 183 -4.74 12.94 -1.53
N ASN A 184 -4.74 14.20 -1.07
CA ASN A 184 -5.94 15.05 -1.08
C ASN A 184 -6.54 15.19 -2.49
N ASN A 185 -5.70 15.43 -3.49
CA ASN A 185 -6.14 15.54 -4.88
C ASN A 185 -6.76 14.23 -5.39
N LEU A 186 -6.11 13.08 -5.14
CA LEU A 186 -6.65 11.78 -5.54
C LEU A 186 -7.97 11.45 -4.84
N ILE A 187 -8.11 11.79 -3.56
CA ILE A 187 -9.38 11.63 -2.83
C ILE A 187 -10.48 12.44 -3.51
N SER A 188 -10.21 13.72 -3.82
CA SER A 188 -11.17 14.60 -4.50
C SER A 188 -11.57 14.06 -5.87
N ILE A 189 -10.60 13.64 -6.70
CA ILE A 189 -10.87 13.03 -8.01
C ILE A 189 -11.74 11.78 -7.87
N ILE A 190 -11.41 10.90 -6.92
CA ILE A 190 -12.16 9.65 -6.74
C ILE A 190 -13.61 9.94 -6.31
N ARG A 191 -13.79 10.88 -5.38
CA ARG A 191 -15.13 11.27 -4.90
C ARG A 191 -15.95 11.96 -5.99
N GLU A 192 -15.33 12.81 -6.79
CA GLU A 192 -15.99 13.49 -7.91
C GLU A 192 -16.50 12.51 -8.97
N LYS A 193 -15.71 11.49 -9.32
CA LYS A 193 -16.04 10.54 -10.39
C LYS A 193 -16.87 9.33 -9.96
N TRP A 194 -16.57 8.75 -8.80
CA TRP A 194 -17.18 7.49 -8.35
C TRP A 194 -17.96 7.63 -7.04
N GLY A 195 -18.07 8.82 -6.47
CA GLY A 195 -18.85 9.08 -5.26
C GLY A 195 -18.42 8.20 -4.08
N ASP A 196 -19.40 7.75 -3.30
CA ASP A 196 -19.20 6.92 -2.10
C ASP A 196 -19.08 5.42 -2.39
N GLU A 197 -19.18 4.99 -3.65
CA GLU A 197 -19.02 3.58 -4.03
C GLU A 197 -17.62 3.04 -3.74
N ILE A 198 -16.62 3.94 -3.71
CA ILE A 198 -15.21 3.58 -3.53
C ILE A 198 -14.79 3.81 -2.09
N VAL A 199 -14.33 2.75 -1.45
CA VAL A 199 -13.70 2.83 -0.13
C VAL A 199 -12.27 3.35 -0.30
N ILE A 200 -11.98 4.48 0.31
CA ILE A 200 -10.69 5.14 0.23
C ILE A 200 -9.93 4.95 1.55
N ILE A 201 -8.71 4.42 1.43
CA ILE A 201 -7.72 4.34 2.52
C ILE A 201 -6.64 5.39 2.26
N ALA A 202 -6.62 6.47 3.04
CA ALA A 202 -5.68 7.57 2.87
C ALA A 202 -4.41 7.36 3.71
N GLY A 203 -3.25 7.39 3.06
CA GLY A 203 -1.94 7.15 3.65
C GLY A 203 -0.88 8.06 3.05
N GLY A 204 -0.08 8.68 3.93
CA GLY A 204 0.98 9.60 3.56
C GLY A 204 1.05 10.78 4.53
N GLY A 205 2.20 11.00 5.16
CA GLY A 205 2.43 12.22 5.94
C GLY A 205 1.66 12.40 7.24
N ILE A 206 0.90 11.42 7.71
CA ILE A 206 0.15 11.51 8.96
C ILE A 206 1.12 11.51 10.15
N THR A 207 1.11 12.60 10.92
CA THR A 207 1.89 12.76 12.16
C THR A 207 1.02 13.07 13.37
N ASP A 208 -0.19 13.57 13.16
CA ASP A 208 -1.12 14.00 14.20
C ASP A 208 -2.60 13.81 13.78
N LYS A 209 -3.53 14.16 14.68
CA LYS A 209 -4.97 14.02 14.45
C LYS A 209 -5.52 15.01 13.40
N ASN A 210 -4.85 16.13 13.15
CA ASN A 210 -5.31 17.10 12.14
C ASN A 210 -5.09 16.56 10.73
N ASP A 211 -4.00 15.82 10.49
CA ASP A 211 -3.80 15.12 9.22
C ASP A 211 -4.92 14.12 8.93
N ILE A 212 -5.31 13.36 9.96
CA ILE A 212 -6.41 12.40 9.88
C ILE A 212 -7.71 13.15 9.55
N LYS A 213 -8.02 14.21 10.30
CA LYS A 213 -9.21 15.04 10.05
C LYS A 213 -9.23 15.58 8.62
N ASN A 214 -8.09 16.07 8.10
CA ASN A 214 -8.00 16.55 6.72
C ASN A 214 -8.35 15.46 5.69
N TYR A 215 -7.85 14.23 5.86
CA TYR A 215 -8.20 13.15 4.93
C TYR A 215 -9.66 12.74 5.04
N LEU A 216 -10.19 12.62 6.26
CA LEU A 216 -11.60 12.26 6.48
C LEU A 216 -12.55 13.33 5.94
N SER A 217 -12.27 14.62 6.19
CA SER A 217 -13.10 15.73 5.70
C SER A 217 -13.11 15.86 4.18
N ARG A 218 -12.13 15.27 3.49
CA ARG A 218 -12.07 15.20 2.02
C ARG A 218 -12.76 13.97 1.45
N GLY A 219 -13.19 13.04 2.29
CA GLY A 219 -13.94 11.85 1.88
C GLY A 219 -13.20 10.53 2.07
N ALA A 220 -12.01 10.48 2.69
CA ALA A 220 -11.40 9.19 3.02
C ALA A 220 -12.25 8.40 4.04
N ASN A 221 -12.36 7.08 3.89
CA ASN A 221 -13.08 6.23 4.84
C ASN A 221 -12.15 5.71 5.95
N HIS A 222 -10.90 5.46 5.59
CA HIS A 222 -9.89 4.80 6.42
C HIS A 222 -8.52 5.50 6.31
N ILE A 223 -7.64 5.18 7.26
CA ILE A 223 -6.32 5.80 7.38
C ILE A 223 -5.22 4.75 7.35
N SER A 224 -4.13 5.01 6.64
CA SER A 224 -2.94 4.15 6.53
C SER A 224 -1.71 4.85 7.11
N LEU A 225 -1.08 4.21 8.09
CA LEU A 225 0.05 4.72 8.85
C LEU A 225 1.36 4.11 8.32
N GLY A 226 2.15 4.95 7.64
CA GLY A 226 3.48 4.61 7.12
C GLY A 226 4.60 5.25 7.94
N THR A 227 5.05 6.45 7.56
CA THR A 227 6.20 7.14 8.15
C THR A 227 6.15 7.30 9.68
N ILE A 228 4.96 7.45 10.28
CA ILE A 228 4.83 7.53 11.75
C ILE A 228 5.28 6.25 12.46
N CYS A 229 5.35 5.12 11.76
CA CYS A 229 5.82 3.84 12.27
C CYS A 229 7.32 3.82 12.61
N PHE A 230 8.10 4.81 12.17
CA PHE A 230 9.45 5.03 12.71
C PHE A 230 9.44 5.52 14.16
N LYS A 231 8.28 5.96 14.69
CA LYS A 231 8.06 6.38 16.08
C LYS A 231 6.82 5.67 16.64
N PRO A 232 6.86 4.34 16.82
CA PRO A 232 5.66 3.52 17.11
C PRO A 232 4.90 3.95 18.37
N TRP A 233 5.58 4.54 19.37
CA TRP A 233 4.92 5.09 20.57
C TRP A 233 3.93 6.23 20.26
N LYS A 234 4.14 6.98 19.16
CA LYS A 234 3.22 8.04 18.72
C LYS A 234 1.95 7.49 18.07
N ILE A 235 1.98 6.26 17.53
CA ILE A 235 0.80 5.65 16.89
C ILE A 235 -0.36 5.57 17.87
N LYS A 236 -0.10 5.15 19.12
CA LYS A 236 -1.13 4.97 20.16
C LYS A 236 -2.02 6.20 20.35
N ILE A 237 -1.48 7.41 20.17
CA ILE A 237 -2.21 8.68 20.29
C ILE A 237 -3.18 8.89 19.12
N LEU A 238 -2.83 8.38 17.93
CA LEU A 238 -3.61 8.52 16.70
C LEU A 238 -4.74 7.49 16.60
N ILE A 239 -4.50 6.29 17.10
CA ILE A 239 -5.42 5.14 16.98
C ILE A 239 -6.38 5.00 18.18
N GLN A 240 -6.47 6.03 19.03
CA GLN A 240 -7.52 6.21 20.02
C GLN A 240 -8.77 6.72 19.33
#